data_AF-A0A349DCH4-F1
#
_entry.id   AF-A0A349DCH4-F1
#
_cell.length_a   1.000
_cell.length_b   1.000
_cell.length_c   1.000
_cell.angle_alpha   90.00
_cell.angle_beta   90.00
_cell.angle_gamma   90.00
#
_symmetry.space_group_name_H-M   'P 1'
#
loop_
_entity.id
_entity.type
_entity.pdbx_description
1 polymer ?
#
loop_
_entity_poly.entity_id
_entity_poly.type
_entity_poly.pdbx_seq_one_letter_code
_entity_poly.pdbx_strand_id
1 'polypeptide(L)'
;MARETLKSRLGFILLSAGCAIGVGNVWKFPYVVGQSGGGAFVLIYILFLIILGLPVMTMEFAIGRASQRCPVKAYQALEKKGQKWHIHGGFALAGCYLLMMFYTTVTGWMLHYFYLNASGKFVGLDSTAVSGQFDEMLAQPGIMTMWMA
;
A
#
# COMPACT_ATOMS: atom_id res chain seq x y z
N MET A 1 -18.78 -17.91 15.26
CA MET A 1 -19.01 -16.99 14.13
C MET A 1 -18.69 -17.71 12.83
N ALA A 2 -19.62 -17.72 11.88
CA ALA A 2 -19.38 -18.24 10.53
C ALA A 2 -18.51 -17.25 9.74
N ARG A 3 -17.75 -17.74 8.76
CA ARG A 3 -16.87 -16.90 7.93
C ARG A 3 -17.70 -16.24 6.82
N GLU A 4 -17.54 -14.93 6.67
CA GLU A 4 -18.15 -14.18 5.56
C GLU A 4 -17.60 -14.64 4.20
N THR A 5 -18.45 -14.59 3.17
CA THR A 5 -18.08 -14.92 1.79
C THR A 5 -18.53 -13.82 0.84
N LEU A 6 -17.77 -13.62 -0.23
CA LEU A 6 -18.10 -12.63 -1.25
C LEU A 6 -19.19 -13.17 -2.17
N LYS A 7 -20.25 -12.38 -2.36
CA LYS A 7 -21.43 -12.77 -3.14
C LYS A 7 -21.20 -12.82 -4.66
N SER A 8 -20.15 -12.17 -5.18
CA SER A 8 -19.88 -12.12 -6.61
C SER A 8 -18.39 -12.16 -6.96
N ARG A 9 -18.07 -12.70 -8.14
CA ARG A 9 -16.70 -12.71 -8.69
C ARG A 9 -16.20 -11.30 -8.94
N LEU A 10 -17.07 -10.43 -9.45
CA LEU A 10 -16.75 -9.02 -9.67
C LEU A 10 -16.40 -8.32 -8.35
N GLY A 11 -17.14 -8.62 -7.27
CA GLY A 11 -16.84 -8.09 -5.94
C GLY A 11 -15.46 -8.52 -5.43
N PHE A 12 -15.05 -9.76 -5.69
CA PHE A 12 -13.70 -10.23 -5.37
C PHE A 12 -12.60 -9.50 -6.17
N ILE A 13 -12.82 -9.29 -7.48
CA ILE A 13 -11.86 -8.59 -8.33
C ILE A 13 -11.74 -7.13 -7.91
N LEU A 14 -12.85 -6.43 -7.68
CA LEU A 14 -12.86 -5.02 -7.28
C LEU A 14 -12.23 -4.83 -5.90
N LEU A 15 -12.52 -5.71 -4.94
CA LEU A 15 -11.87 -5.68 -3.62
C LEU A 15 -10.36 -5.85 -3.75
N SER A 16 -9.92 -6.85 -4.53
CA SER A 16 -8.50 -7.12 -4.73
C SER A 16 -7.80 -5.96 -5.45
N ALA A 17 -8.43 -5.37 -6.46
CA ALA A 17 -7.93 -4.21 -7.18
C ALA A 17 -7.82 -2.99 -6.25
N GLY A 18 -8.84 -2.74 -5.41
CA GLY A 18 -8.81 -1.67 -4.40
C GLY A 18 -7.71 -1.85 -3.36
N CYS A 19 -7.37 -3.08 -2.99
CA CYS A 19 -6.23 -3.36 -2.11
C CYS A 19 -4.87 -3.12 -2.79
N ALA A 20 -4.78 -3.33 -4.12
CA ALA A 20 -3.54 -3.16 -4.87
C ALA A 20 -3.30 -1.72 -5.35
N ILE A 21 -4.37 -0.98 -5.67
CA ILE A 21 -4.29 0.41 -6.14
C ILE A 21 -4.32 1.33 -4.93
N GLY A 22 -3.20 2.01 -4.67
CA GLY A 22 -3.10 2.89 -3.50
C GLY A 22 -2.05 3.98 -3.66
N VAL A 23 -1.70 4.57 -2.51
CA VAL A 23 -0.76 5.70 -2.39
C VAL A 23 0.61 5.37 -2.98
N GLY A 24 1.03 4.10 -2.90
CA GLY A 24 2.28 3.63 -3.51
C GLY A 24 2.34 3.89 -5.02
N ASN A 25 1.24 3.70 -5.74
CA ASN A 25 1.20 3.91 -7.19
C ASN A 25 1.14 5.39 -7.56
N VAL A 26 0.56 6.22 -6.70
CA VAL A 26 0.36 7.66 -6.96
C VAL A 26 1.59 8.49 -6.59
N TRP A 27 2.27 8.14 -5.50
CA TRP A 27 3.40 8.91 -4.98
C TRP A 27 4.73 8.17 -5.16
N LYS A 28 4.85 6.95 -4.62
CA LYS A 28 6.15 6.27 -4.53
C LYS A 28 6.65 5.83 -5.90
N PHE A 29 5.78 5.27 -6.73
CA PHE A 29 6.12 4.80 -8.07
C PHE A 29 6.72 5.92 -8.94
N PRO A 30 6.05 7.06 -9.18
CA PRO A 30 6.61 8.12 -10.01
C PRO A 30 7.88 8.72 -9.40
N TYR A 31 7.97 8.85 -8.07
CA TYR A 31 9.19 9.30 -7.40
C TYR A 31 10.39 8.39 -7.69
N VAL A 32 10.21 7.07 -7.54
CA VAL A 32 11.29 6.09 -7.78
C VAL A 32 11.63 6.01 -9.27
N VAL A 33 10.63 6.05 -10.16
CA VAL A 33 10.84 6.09 -11.62
C VAL A 33 11.68 7.31 -11.99
N GLY A 34 11.32 8.50 -11.48
CA GLY A 34 12.05 9.74 -11.73
C GLY A 34 13.51 9.68 -11.29
N GLN A 35 13.82 9.03 -10.17
CA GLN A 35 15.19 8.88 -9.67
C GLN A 35 15.98 7.74 -10.31
N SER A 36 15.30 6.71 -10.84
CA SER A 36 15.94 5.45 -11.26
C SER A 36 16.16 5.34 -12.77
N GLY A 37 16.18 6.45 -13.51
CA GLY A 37 16.38 6.44 -14.96
C GLY A 37 15.10 6.35 -15.80
N GLY A 38 13.95 6.70 -15.22
CA GLY A 38 12.70 6.95 -15.96
C GLY A 38 12.17 5.70 -16.67
N GLY A 39 11.97 5.80 -17.99
CA GLY A 39 11.34 4.75 -18.80
C GLY A 39 12.09 3.41 -18.79
N ALA A 40 13.43 3.43 -18.70
CA ALA A 40 14.22 2.19 -18.65
C ALA A 40 13.93 1.39 -17.35
N PHE A 41 13.76 2.09 -16.23
CA PHE A 41 13.34 1.47 -14.97
C PHE A 41 11.95 0.85 -15.08
N VAL A 42 11.01 1.52 -15.76
CA VAL A 42 9.64 1.00 -15.95
C VAL A 42 9.64 -0.34 -16.69
N LEU A 43 10.47 -0.50 -17.72
CA LEU A 43 10.57 -1.77 -18.46
C LEU A 43 11.06 -2.91 -17.56
N ILE A 44 12.11 -2.67 -16.77
CA ILE A 44 12.66 -3.65 -15.82
C ILE A 44 11.62 -3.94 -14.71
N TYR A 45 10.92 -2.92 -14.23
CA TYR A 45 9.86 -3.05 -13.25
C TYR A 45 8.72 -3.95 -13.75
N ILE A 46 8.25 -3.77 -14.99
CA ILE A 46 7.22 -4.61 -15.61
C ILE A 46 7.71 -6.06 -15.75
N LEU A 47 8.96 -6.26 -16.16
CA LEU A 47 9.56 -7.59 -16.26
C LEU A 47 9.53 -8.33 -14.91
N PHE A 48 9.95 -7.66 -13.83
CA PHE A 48 9.88 -8.24 -12.48
C PHE A 48 8.45 -8.41 -11.97
N LEU A 49 7.51 -7.54 -12.35
CA LEU A 49 6.10 -7.71 -12.04
C LEU A 49 5.55 -9.03 -12.62
N ILE A 50 5.95 -9.38 -13.84
CA ILE A 50 5.52 -10.61 -14.49
C ILE A 50 6.22 -11.84 -13.88
N ILE A 51 7.54 -11.78 -13.68
CA ILE A 51 8.31 -12.96 -13.25
C ILE A 51 8.20 -13.21 -11.73
N LEU A 52 8.06 -12.17 -10.91
CA LEU A 52 7.99 -12.31 -9.45
C LEU A 52 6.61 -11.94 -8.91
N GLY A 53 6.05 -10.81 -9.33
CA GLY A 53 4.77 -10.33 -8.81
C GLY A 53 3.61 -11.30 -9.08
N LEU A 54 3.44 -11.72 -10.34
CA LEU A 54 2.34 -12.60 -10.74
C LEU A 54 2.42 -14.00 -10.06
N PRO A 55 3.58 -14.68 -10.00
CA PRO A 55 3.69 -15.94 -9.27
C PRO A 55 3.44 -15.78 -7.77
N VAL A 56 4.00 -14.76 -7.12
CA VAL A 56 3.80 -14.51 -5.68
C VAL A 56 2.31 -14.26 -5.38
N MET A 57 1.65 -13.41 -6.15
CA MET A 57 0.21 -13.16 -6.01
C MET A 57 -0.61 -14.44 -6.18
N THR A 58 -0.25 -15.26 -7.16
CA THR A 58 -0.95 -16.55 -7.40
C THR A 58 -0.76 -17.51 -6.24
N MET A 59 0.43 -17.57 -5.65
CA MET A 59 0.72 -18.38 -4.46
C MET A 59 -0.07 -17.89 -3.24
N GLU A 60 -0.10 -16.58 -2.98
CA GLU A 60 -0.87 -16.02 -1.86
C GLU A 60 -2.37 -16.30 -1.99
N PHE A 61 -2.92 -16.16 -3.20
CA PHE A 61 -4.31 -16.52 -3.47
C PHE A 61 -4.57 -18.02 -3.31
N ALA A 62 -3.62 -18.89 -3.69
CA ALA A 62 -3.74 -20.33 -3.46
C ALA A 62 -3.75 -20.67 -1.96
N ILE A 63 -2.84 -20.09 -1.18
CA ILE A 63 -2.76 -20.27 0.28
C ILE A 63 -4.04 -19.76 0.97
N GLY A 64 -4.52 -18.58 0.59
CA GLY A 64 -5.75 -18.00 1.13
C GLY A 64 -6.97 -18.85 0.82
N ARG A 65 -7.08 -19.37 -0.42
CA ARG A 65 -8.18 -20.27 -0.82
C ARG A 65 -8.12 -21.62 -0.12
N ALA A 66 -6.93 -22.21 0.04
CA ALA A 66 -6.77 -23.52 0.67
C ALA A 66 -6.99 -23.46 2.19
N SER A 67 -6.49 -22.43 2.86
CA SER A 67 -6.64 -22.31 4.32
C SER A 67 -7.99 -21.76 4.76
N GLN A 68 -8.58 -20.82 3.99
CA GLN A 68 -9.76 -20.04 4.39
C GLN A 68 -9.60 -19.33 5.76
N ARG A 69 -8.35 -19.11 6.22
CA ARG A 69 -8.03 -18.46 7.50
C ARG A 69 -7.34 -17.12 7.29
N CYS A 70 -7.17 -16.34 8.37
CA CYS A 70 -6.34 -15.14 8.34
C CYS A 70 -4.86 -15.48 8.07
N PRO A 71 -4.04 -14.53 7.59
CA PRO A 71 -2.67 -14.81 7.11
C PRO A 71 -1.79 -15.59 8.10
N VAL A 72 -1.82 -15.24 9.39
CA VAL A 72 -1.03 -15.95 10.43
C VAL A 72 -1.51 -17.40 10.60
N LYS A 73 -2.82 -17.61 10.67
CA LYS A 73 -3.42 -18.93 10.86
C LYS A 73 -3.40 -19.77 9.58
N ALA A 74 -3.23 -19.15 8.42
CA ALA A 74 -3.15 -19.84 7.14
C ALA A 74 -1.93 -20.77 7.09
N TYR A 75 -0.77 -20.29 7.55
CA TYR A 75 0.43 -21.10 7.67
C TYR A 75 0.27 -22.24 8.67
N GLN A 76 -0.31 -21.96 9.84
CA GLN A 76 -0.58 -22.99 10.85
C GLN A 76 -1.54 -24.09 10.36
N ALA A 77 -2.50 -23.73 9.50
CA ALA A 77 -3.47 -24.67 8.94
C ALA A 77 -2.90 -25.55 7.82
N LEU A 78 -1.90 -25.04 7.08
CA LEU A 78 -1.36 -25.70 5.88
C LEU A 78 0.05 -26.28 6.09
N GLU A 79 0.72 -25.99 7.21
CA GLU A 79 2.06 -26.53 7.45
C GLU A 79 2.05 -28.05 7.65
N LYS A 80 3.06 -28.71 7.09
CA LYS A 80 3.30 -30.14 7.34
C LYS A 80 4.02 -30.31 8.67
N LYS A 81 3.77 -31.42 9.37
CA LYS A 81 4.46 -31.77 10.62
C LYS A 81 5.99 -31.69 10.43
N GLY A 82 6.65 -30.93 11.30
CA GLY A 82 8.10 -30.70 11.28
C GLY A 82 8.56 -29.46 10.51
N GLN A 83 7.67 -28.76 9.80
CA GLN A 83 7.97 -27.50 9.14
C GLN A 83 7.57 -26.32 10.03
N LYS A 84 8.33 -25.22 10.02
CA LYS A 84 8.09 -24.03 10.88
C LYS A 84 7.59 -22.81 10.09
N TRP A 85 6.68 -23.04 9.13
CA TRP A 85 6.17 -21.97 8.25
C TRP A 85 5.33 -20.93 9.00
N HIS A 86 4.76 -21.28 10.15
CA HIS A 86 4.06 -20.32 11.01
C HIS A 86 4.90 -19.09 11.43
N ILE A 87 6.24 -19.20 11.48
CA ILE A 87 7.14 -18.07 11.79
C ILE A 87 7.02 -16.97 10.73
N HIS A 88 6.92 -17.36 9.45
CA HIS A 88 6.78 -16.41 8.35
C HIS A 88 5.47 -15.62 8.45
N GLY A 89 4.38 -16.25 8.92
CA GLY A 89 3.12 -15.56 9.15
C GLY A 89 3.23 -14.40 10.16
N GLY A 90 4.05 -14.57 11.21
CA GLY A 90 4.34 -13.50 12.16
C GLY A 90 5.14 -12.35 11.54
N PHE A 91 6.17 -12.68 10.74
CA PHE A 91 6.96 -11.68 10.03
C PHE A 91 6.13 -10.91 9.00
N ALA A 92 5.27 -11.59 8.24
CA ALA A 92 4.36 -10.97 7.29
C ALA A 92 3.42 -9.97 7.99
N LEU A 93 2.86 -10.36 9.15
CA LEU A 93 2.00 -9.46 9.93
C LEU A 93 2.77 -8.23 10.44
N ALA A 94 3.99 -8.41 10.95
CA ALA A 94 4.84 -7.30 11.36
C ALA A 94 5.15 -6.36 10.18
N GLY A 95 5.41 -6.91 8.99
CA GLY A 95 5.57 -6.14 7.76
C GLY A 95 4.34 -5.30 7.42
N CYS A 96 3.13 -5.86 7.55
CA CYS A 96 1.89 -5.10 7.34
C CYS A 96 1.73 -3.94 8.33
N TYR A 97 2.09 -4.13 9.61
CA TYR A 97 2.05 -3.04 10.59
C TYR A 97 3.07 -1.95 10.31
N LEU A 98 4.30 -2.32 9.96
CA LEU A 98 5.33 -1.35 9.56
C LEU A 98 4.93 -0.58 8.31
N LEU A 99 4.29 -1.26 7.35
CA LEU A 99 3.74 -0.64 6.15
C LEU A 99 2.68 0.42 6.51
N MET A 100 1.76 0.08 7.41
CA MET A 100 0.70 0.99 7.83
C MET A 100 1.22 2.26 8.50
N MET A 101 2.33 2.19 9.25
CA MET A 101 2.92 3.36 9.94
C MET A 101 3.29 4.51 9.00
N PHE A 102 3.78 4.21 7.79
CA PHE A 102 4.07 5.26 6.81
C PHE A 102 2.89 5.50 5.86
N TYR A 103 2.02 4.51 5.67
CA TYR A 103 0.86 4.65 4.78
C TYR A 103 -0.11 5.71 5.29
N THR A 104 -0.35 5.77 6.61
CA THR A 104 -1.17 6.81 7.25
C THR A 104 -0.55 8.19 7.08
N THR A 105 0.77 8.32 7.27
CA THR A 105 1.54 9.55 7.07
C THR A 105 1.33 10.15 5.68
N VAL A 106 1.56 9.36 4.63
CA VAL A 106 1.46 9.87 3.26
C VAL A 106 0.00 10.15 2.87
N THR A 107 -0.94 9.32 3.34
CA THR A 107 -2.37 9.58 3.14
C THR A 107 -2.79 10.89 3.82
N GLY A 108 -2.28 11.17 5.01
CA GLY A 108 -2.52 12.42 5.73
C GLY A 108 -2.04 13.65 4.96
N TRP A 109 -0.87 13.56 4.32
CA TRP A 109 -0.40 14.62 3.41
C TRP A 109 -1.39 14.86 2.27
N MET A 110 -1.88 13.79 1.62
CA MET A 110 -2.84 13.91 0.53
C MET A 110 -4.16 14.54 0.99
N LEU A 111 -4.67 14.18 2.17
CA LEU A 111 -5.87 14.77 2.74
C LEU A 111 -5.69 16.25 3.08
N HIS A 112 -4.53 16.61 3.66
CA HIS A 112 -4.20 18.00 3.93
C HIS A 112 -4.13 18.83 2.64
N TYR A 113 -3.46 18.32 1.60
CA TYR A 113 -3.38 18.98 0.30
C TYR A 113 -4.75 19.10 -0.38
N PHE A 114 -5.61 18.09 -0.24
CA PHE A 114 -6.98 18.18 -0.70
C PHE A 114 -7.74 19.31 -0.01
N TYR A 115 -7.60 19.44 1.31
CA TYR A 115 -8.19 20.54 2.08
C TYR A 115 -7.65 21.91 1.64
N LEU A 116 -6.33 22.07 1.51
CA LEU A 116 -5.69 23.32 1.06
C LEU A 116 -6.17 23.74 -0.35
N ASN A 117 -6.35 22.76 -1.24
CA ASN A 117 -6.89 22.99 -2.57
C ASN A 117 -8.37 23.40 -2.52
N ALA A 118 -9.18 22.70 -1.73
CA ALA A 118 -10.59 23.03 -1.55
C ALA A 118 -10.80 24.39 -0.87
N SER A 119 -9.91 24.80 0.03
CA SER A 119 -9.96 26.10 0.71
C SER A 119 -9.39 27.26 -0.13
N GLY A 120 -8.95 27.00 -1.36
CA GLY A 120 -8.39 28.00 -2.26
C GLY A 120 -7.01 28.54 -1.87
N LYS A 121 -6.29 27.88 -0.96
CA LYS A 121 -4.98 28.35 -0.47
C LYS A 121 -3.88 28.34 -1.55
N PHE A 122 -4.07 27.58 -2.63
CA PHE A 122 -3.16 27.53 -3.76
C PHE A 122 -3.48 28.53 -4.88
N VAL A 123 -4.58 29.29 -4.77
CA VAL A 123 -4.97 30.25 -5.81
C VAL A 123 -3.99 31.42 -5.83
N GLY A 124 -3.35 31.65 -6.99
CA GLY A 124 -2.40 32.74 -7.18
C GLY A 124 -0.97 32.45 -6.70
N LEU A 125 -0.69 31.23 -6.23
CA LEU A 125 0.68 30.80 -5.89
C LEU A 125 1.43 30.30 -7.14
N ASP A 126 2.73 30.58 -7.20
CA ASP A 126 3.63 30.00 -8.19
C ASP A 126 4.11 28.60 -7.75
N SER A 127 4.79 27.88 -8.65
CA SER A 127 5.27 26.52 -8.36
C SER A 127 6.22 26.47 -7.16
N THR A 128 7.01 27.52 -6.95
CA THR A 128 7.96 27.64 -5.85
C THR A 128 7.21 27.76 -4.52
N ALA A 129 6.21 28.65 -4.44
CA ALA A 129 5.39 28.80 -3.25
C ALA A 129 4.60 27.54 -2.92
N VAL A 130 4.07 26.82 -3.93
CA VAL A 130 3.40 25.53 -3.70
C VAL A 130 4.36 24.47 -3.15
N SER A 131 5.61 24.43 -3.63
CA SER A 131 6.62 23.52 -3.07
C SER A 131 6.98 23.86 -1.62
N GLY A 132 7.09 25.15 -1.27
CA GLY A 132 7.38 25.60 0.09
C GLY A 132 6.28 25.24 1.11
N GLN A 133 5.03 25.08 0.67
CA GLN A 133 3.94 24.61 1.53
C GLN A 133 4.17 23.19 2.07
N PHE A 134 4.92 22.36 1.33
CA PHE A 134 5.28 21.02 1.81
C PHE A 134 6.24 21.11 3.01
N ASP A 135 7.26 21.96 2.91
CA ASP A 135 8.25 22.15 3.97
C ASP A 135 7.61 22.78 5.22
N GLU A 136 6.71 23.75 5.04
CA GLU A 136 5.94 24.35 6.13
C GLU A 136 5.07 23.31 6.84
N MET A 137 4.38 22.45 6.07
CA MET A 137 3.57 21.37 6.60
C MET A 137 4.42 20.37 7.43
N LEU A 138 5.60 20.00 6.93
CA LEU A 138 6.53 19.11 7.65
C LEU A 138 7.07 19.74 8.94
N ALA A 139 7.20 21.06 8.99
CA ALA A 139 7.64 21.81 10.16
C ALA A 139 6.58 21.97 11.25
N GLN A 140 5.32 21.54 11.02
CA GLN A 140 4.20 21.71 11.94
C GLN A 140 3.69 20.34 12.47
N PRO A 141 4.24 19.84 13.60
CA PRO A 141 3.87 18.53 14.16
C PRO A 141 2.37 18.40 14.46
N GLY A 142 1.71 19.47 14.88
CA GLY A 142 0.27 19.45 15.20
C GLY A 142 -0.64 19.23 13.99
N ILE A 143 -0.27 19.78 12.82
CA ILE A 143 -0.97 19.51 11.57
C ILE A 143 -0.69 18.07 11.15
N MET A 144 0.56 17.64 11.23
CA MET A 144 0.96 16.28 10.90
C MET A 144 0.21 15.23 11.71
N THR A 145 0.14 15.36 13.03
CA THR A 145 -0.60 14.40 13.86
C THR A 145 -2.10 14.42 13.60
N MET A 146 -2.70 15.59 13.34
CA MET A 146 -4.13 15.70 13.04
C MET A 146 -4.52 14.96 11.76
N TRP A 147 -3.77 15.10 10.67
CA TRP A 147 -4.10 14.45 9.39
C TRP A 147 -3.67 12.97 9.33
N MET A 148 -2.83 12.52 10.27
CA MET A 148 -2.38 11.13 10.37
C MET A 148 -3.25 10.26 11.28
N ALA A 149 -4.07 10.88 12.13
CA ALA A 149 -4.99 10.22 13.06
C ALA A 149 -6.24 9.68 12.35
#